data_AF-A0A9D8IR19-F1
#
_entry.id   AF-A0A9D8IR19-F1
#
_cell.length_a   1.000
_cell.length_b   1.000
_cell.length_c   1.000
_cell.angle_alpha   90.00
_cell.angle_beta   90.00
_cell.angle_gamma   90.00
#
_symmetry.space_group_name_H-M   'P 1'
#
loop_
_entity.id
_entity.type
_entity.pdbx_description
1 polymer ?
#
loop_
_entity_poly.entity_id
_entity_poly.type
_entity_poly.pdbx_seq_one_letter_code
_entity_poly.pdbx_strand_id
1 'polypeptide(L)'
;MLLLSKTFILLVIGVGAALAGRGWLAYLLAWALPGLGHWWLGERRRAVLAGGSVIGLFAAGLLIGGLDSVDQREDGPWFLAQAWNGPIAFLADFGNEQVLKSGRVGELVPSPAPASAPGAPPGQTMVSTLKGIGVVNDVGTLYIALGGLMNLVVMLDATARARRASEEEE
;
A
#
# COMPACT_ATOMS: atom_id res chain seq x y z
N MET A 1 -7.25 -5.65 -15.39
CA MET A 1 -6.74 -5.74 -14.00
C MET A 1 -6.66 -4.39 -13.27
N LEU A 2 -7.27 -3.32 -13.78
CA LEU A 2 -7.61 -2.10 -13.01
C LEU A 2 -8.67 -2.35 -11.92
N LEU A 3 -9.31 -3.52 -11.93
CA LEU A 3 -10.41 -3.88 -11.03
C LEU A 3 -9.95 -3.98 -9.58
N LEU A 4 -8.79 -4.58 -9.25
CA LEU A 4 -8.38 -4.75 -7.85
C LEU A 4 -8.11 -3.38 -7.19
N SER A 5 -7.32 -2.53 -7.86
CA SER A 5 -7.06 -1.16 -7.43
C SER A 5 -8.34 -0.30 -7.39
N LYS A 6 -9.20 -0.35 -8.42
CA LYS A 6 -10.47 0.40 -8.43
C LYS A 6 -11.44 -0.08 -7.35
N THR A 7 -11.59 -1.39 -7.16
CA THR A 7 -12.44 -1.98 -6.12
C THR A 7 -11.92 -1.63 -4.74
N PHE A 8 -10.61 -1.64 -4.52
CA PHE A 8 -10.03 -1.22 -3.25
C PHE A 8 -10.29 0.27 -2.98
N ILE A 9 -10.06 1.15 -3.95
CA ILE A 9 -10.34 2.59 -3.79
C ILE A 9 -11.83 2.83 -3.53
N LEU A 10 -12.72 2.14 -4.25
CA LEU A 10 -14.16 2.20 -4.02
C LEU A 10 -14.54 1.67 -2.63
N LEU A 11 -13.85 0.65 -2.13
CA LEU A 11 -14.03 0.13 -0.78
C LEU A 11 -13.61 1.17 0.26
N VAL A 12 -12.44 1.80 0.10
CA VAL A 12 -11.98 2.87 0.99
C VAL A 12 -12.98 4.03 1.00
N ILE A 13 -13.41 4.50 -0.18
CA ILE A 13 -14.40 5.58 -0.28
C ILE A 13 -15.75 5.16 0.29
N GLY A 14 -16.20 3.93 0.02
CA GLY A 14 -17.47 3.40 0.50
C GLY A 14 -17.50 3.22 2.02
N VAL A 15 -16.43 2.68 2.61
CA VAL A 15 -16.25 2.60 4.07
C VAL A 15 -16.20 4.00 4.66
N GLY A 16 -15.44 4.92 4.04
CA GLY A 16 -15.41 6.33 4.43
C GLY A 16 -16.80 6.95 4.45
N ALA A 17 -17.56 6.83 3.36
CA ALA A 17 -18.90 7.40 3.22
C ALA A 17 -19.92 6.81 4.20
N ALA A 18 -19.71 5.58 4.68
CA ALA A 18 -20.54 4.96 5.72
C ALA A 18 -20.28 5.54 7.12
N LEU A 19 -19.18 6.28 7.33
CA LEU A 19 -18.86 6.95 8.59
C LEU A 19 -19.58 8.30 8.66
N ALA A 20 -20.43 8.49 9.67
CA ALA A 20 -21.11 9.76 9.91
C ALA A 20 -20.18 10.84 10.52
N GLY A 21 -20.56 12.10 10.36
CA GLY A 21 -19.93 13.25 11.04
C GLY A 21 -18.48 13.53 10.61
N ARG A 22 -17.61 13.91 11.54
CA ARG A 22 -16.19 14.21 11.26
C ARG A 22 -15.33 12.95 11.02
N GLY A 23 -15.89 11.77 11.25
CA GLY A 23 -15.20 10.48 11.14
C GLY A 23 -14.73 10.13 9.73
N TRP A 24 -15.55 10.37 8.71
CA TRP A 24 -15.16 10.03 7.33
C TRP A 24 -13.98 10.86 6.83
N LEU A 25 -13.92 12.15 7.17
CA LEU A 25 -12.80 13.02 6.81
C LEU A 25 -11.52 12.55 7.48
N ALA A 26 -11.55 12.23 8.78
CA ALA A 26 -10.38 11.73 9.50
C ALA A 26 -9.86 10.41 8.89
N TYR A 27 -10.77 9.50 8.52
CA TYR A 27 -10.45 8.25 7.84
C TYR A 27 -9.77 8.47 6.49
N LEU A 28 -10.37 9.29 5.60
CA LEU A 28 -9.83 9.54 4.26
C LEU A 28 -8.50 10.30 4.32
N LEU A 29 -8.36 11.25 5.24
CA LEU A 29 -7.10 11.97 5.44
C LEU A 29 -6.00 11.01 5.89
N ALA A 30 -6.27 10.15 6.88
CA ALA A 30 -5.30 9.17 7.35
C ALA A 30 -4.93 8.12 6.28
N TRP A 31 -5.85 7.78 5.37
CA TRP A 31 -5.52 6.95 4.20
C TRP A 31 -4.68 7.70 3.17
N ALA A 32 -5.03 8.96 2.87
CA ALA A 32 -4.35 9.76 1.85
C ALA A 32 -2.89 10.01 2.22
N LEU A 33 -2.61 10.23 3.50
CA LEU A 33 -1.26 10.31 4.03
C LEU A 33 -1.25 9.80 5.48
N PRO A 34 -0.43 8.80 5.82
CA PRO A 34 -0.34 8.28 7.18
C PRO A 34 -0.16 9.39 8.23
N GLY A 35 -1.05 9.45 9.22
CA GLY A 35 -1.06 10.45 10.28
C GLY A 35 -1.78 11.78 9.98
N LEU A 36 -2.22 12.03 8.75
CA LEU A 36 -2.89 13.29 8.39
C LEU A 36 -4.28 13.44 9.05
N GLY A 37 -4.98 12.34 9.31
CA GLY A 37 -6.24 12.35 10.09
C GLY A 37 -6.04 12.89 11.50
N HIS A 38 -5.02 12.41 12.23
CA HIS A 38 -4.65 12.94 13.56
C HIS A 38 -4.20 14.40 13.50
N TRP A 39 -3.49 14.77 12.44
CA TRP A 39 -3.00 16.14 12.27
C TRP A 39 -4.17 17.13 12.13
N TRP A 40 -5.18 16.75 11.36
CA TRP A 40 -6.42 17.52 11.16
C TRP A 40 -7.21 17.68 12.46
N LEU A 41 -7.23 16.64 13.31
CA LEU A 41 -7.82 16.69 14.65
C LEU A 41 -6.99 17.50 15.67
N GLY A 42 -5.84 18.06 15.26
CA GLY A 42 -4.95 18.84 16.14
C GLY A 42 -3.96 17.97 16.95
N GLU A 43 -3.99 16.66 16.83
CA GLU A 43 -3.16 15.72 17.58
C GLU A 43 -1.75 15.54 16.95
N ARG A 44 -0.98 16.64 16.87
CA ARG A 44 0.30 16.69 16.13
C ARG A 44 1.32 15.64 16.56
N ARG A 45 1.46 15.39 17.86
CA ARG A 45 2.41 14.38 18.38
C ARG A 45 2.05 12.97 17.89
N ARG A 46 0.76 12.63 17.86
CA ARG A 46 0.29 11.32 17.37
C ARG A 46 0.44 11.21 15.87
N ALA A 47 0.10 12.27 15.13
CA ALA A 47 0.28 12.33 13.69
C ALA A 47 1.73 12.02 13.29
N VAL A 48 2.71 12.67 13.95
CA VAL A 48 4.14 12.47 13.66
C VAL A 48 4.61 11.08 14.08
N LEU A 49 4.27 10.62 15.28
CA LEU A 49 4.75 9.31 15.77
C LEU A 49 4.14 8.16 14.99
N ALA A 50 2.82 8.16 14.80
CA ALA A 50 2.11 7.07 14.14
C ALA A 50 2.32 7.12 12.61
N GLY A 51 2.12 8.29 11.99
CA GLY A 51 2.35 8.49 10.57
C GLY A 51 3.81 8.28 10.18
N GLY A 52 4.74 8.81 10.97
CA GLY A 52 6.17 8.61 10.76
C GLY A 52 6.60 7.15 10.88
N SER A 53 6.01 6.37 11.80
CA SER A 53 6.30 4.94 11.91
C SER A 53 5.81 4.14 10.70
N VAL A 54 4.61 4.44 10.21
CA VAL A 54 4.07 3.82 8.99
C VAL A 54 4.94 4.15 7.77
N ILE A 55 5.26 5.44 7.58
CA ILE A 55 6.12 5.88 6.47
C ILE A 55 7.51 5.26 6.61
N GLY A 56 8.04 5.15 7.83
CA GLY A 56 9.31 4.50 8.12
C GLY A 56 9.32 3.02 7.76
N LEU A 57 8.26 2.27 8.09
CA LEU A 57 8.10 0.86 7.70
C LEU A 57 8.03 0.70 6.18
N PHE A 58 7.23 1.54 5.51
CA PHE A 58 7.10 1.53 4.06
C PHE A 58 8.43 1.84 3.37
N ALA A 59 9.12 2.89 3.81
CA ALA A 59 10.43 3.28 3.27
C ALA A 59 11.49 2.21 3.55
N ALA A 60 11.52 1.64 4.75
CA ALA A 60 12.44 0.55 5.08
C ALA A 60 12.20 -0.67 4.17
N GLY A 61 10.94 -1.04 3.92
CA GLY A 61 10.61 -2.12 3.00
C GLY A 61 11.10 -1.86 1.58
N LEU A 62 10.90 -0.63 1.06
CA LEU A 62 11.43 -0.23 -0.25
C LEU A 62 12.97 -0.21 -0.29
N LEU A 63 13.64 0.18 0.79
CA LEU A 63 15.10 0.17 0.87
C LEU A 63 15.68 -1.24 0.93
N ILE A 64 14.96 -2.19 1.56
CA ILE A 64 15.39 -3.57 1.70
C ILE A 64 15.13 -4.35 0.42
N GLY A 65 13.88 -4.41 -0.03
CA GLY A 65 13.47 -5.26 -1.15
C GLY A 65 13.36 -4.55 -2.50
N GLY A 66 13.47 -3.23 -2.53
CA GLY A 66 13.37 -2.43 -3.75
C GLY A 66 11.94 -2.18 -4.18
N LEU A 67 11.78 -1.72 -5.42
CA LEU A 67 10.48 -1.42 -6.03
C LEU A 67 9.70 -2.70 -6.36
N ASP A 68 10.40 -3.81 -6.57
CA ASP A 68 9.80 -5.12 -6.88
C ASP A 68 8.93 -5.66 -5.73
N SER A 69 9.24 -5.27 -4.48
CA SER A 69 8.45 -5.65 -3.29
C SER A 69 7.04 -5.05 -3.25
N VAL A 70 6.72 -4.15 -4.18
CA VAL A 70 5.38 -3.58 -4.34
C VAL A 70 4.87 -3.89 -5.74
N ASP A 71 4.04 -4.93 -5.82
CA ASP A 71 3.53 -5.42 -7.09
C ASP A 71 2.10 -5.91 -6.97
N GLN A 72 1.15 -5.16 -7.53
CA GLN A 72 -0.25 -5.56 -7.54
C GLN A 72 -0.56 -6.71 -8.50
N ARG A 73 0.33 -6.99 -9.47
CA ARG A 73 0.11 -7.99 -10.52
C ARG A 73 0.65 -9.35 -10.13
N GLU A 74 1.85 -9.37 -9.56
CA GLU A 74 2.53 -10.59 -9.17
C GLU A 74 2.18 -10.97 -7.73
N ASP A 75 2.09 -9.98 -6.83
CA ASP A 75 1.89 -10.17 -5.39
C ASP A 75 0.53 -9.61 -4.90
N GLY A 76 -0.52 -9.78 -5.71
CA GLY A 76 -1.86 -9.22 -5.45
C GLY A 76 -2.38 -9.37 -4.00
N PRO A 77 -2.29 -10.56 -3.37
CA PRO A 77 -2.70 -10.73 -1.97
C PRO A 77 -1.90 -9.86 -0.98
N TRP A 78 -0.59 -9.72 -1.18
CA TRP A 78 0.24 -8.82 -0.37
C TRP A 78 -0.10 -7.36 -0.64
N PHE A 79 -0.32 -7.01 -1.91
CA PHE A 79 -0.66 -5.65 -2.30
C PHE A 79 -1.96 -5.16 -1.64
N LEU A 80 -2.91 -6.05 -1.34
CA LEU A 80 -4.11 -5.68 -0.58
C LEU A 80 -3.77 -5.09 0.80
N ALA A 81 -2.79 -5.66 1.50
CA ALA A 81 -2.30 -5.12 2.75
C ALA A 81 -1.51 -3.82 2.52
N GLN A 82 -0.65 -3.80 1.50
CA GLN A 82 0.20 -2.65 1.17
C GLN A 82 -0.61 -1.41 0.76
N ALA A 83 -1.75 -1.60 0.08
CA ALA A 83 -2.64 -0.53 -0.38
C ALA A 83 -3.22 0.32 0.76
N TRP A 84 -3.22 -0.20 1.99
CA TRP A 84 -3.58 0.58 3.18
C TRP A 84 -2.55 1.64 3.57
N ASN A 85 -1.32 1.58 3.06
CA ASN A 85 -0.37 2.70 3.19
C ASN A 85 -0.83 3.97 2.47
N GLY A 86 -1.87 3.86 1.62
CA GLY A 86 -2.43 4.97 0.88
C GLY A 86 -1.89 5.08 -0.55
N PRO A 87 -2.06 6.26 -1.16
CA PRO A 87 -1.57 6.55 -2.52
C PRO A 87 -0.10 6.21 -2.75
N ILE A 88 0.74 6.28 -1.72
CA ILE A 88 2.18 5.98 -1.82
C ILE A 88 2.47 4.53 -2.29
N ALA A 89 1.62 3.55 -1.94
CA ALA A 89 1.78 2.17 -2.40
C ALA A 89 1.49 2.04 -3.91
N PHE A 90 0.47 2.74 -4.40
CA PHE A 90 0.14 2.76 -5.83
C PHE A 90 1.19 3.52 -6.64
N LEU A 91 1.80 4.56 -6.08
CA LEU A 91 2.91 5.27 -6.71
C LEU A 91 4.15 4.37 -6.82
N ALA A 92 4.44 3.57 -5.80
CA ALA A 92 5.55 2.60 -5.83
C ALA A 92 5.29 1.48 -6.86
N ASP A 93 4.09 0.90 -6.91
CA ASP A 93 3.69 -0.08 -7.91
C ASP A 93 3.76 0.49 -9.35
N PHE A 94 3.28 1.72 -9.55
CA PHE A 94 3.42 2.41 -10.83
C PHE A 94 4.89 2.61 -11.21
N GLY A 95 5.73 2.96 -10.22
CA GLY A 95 7.17 3.02 -10.38
C GLY A 95 7.76 1.67 -10.79
N ASN A 96 7.39 0.57 -10.13
CA ASN A 96 7.83 -0.78 -10.45
C ASN A 96 7.52 -1.13 -11.92
N GLU A 97 6.28 -0.92 -12.33
CA GLU A 97 5.82 -1.16 -13.71
C GLU A 97 6.60 -0.30 -14.74
N GLN A 98 6.78 1.00 -14.46
CA GLN A 98 7.46 1.94 -15.35
C GLN A 98 8.96 1.73 -15.44
N VAL A 99 9.60 1.27 -14.37
CA VAL A 99 11.06 1.23 -14.23
C VAL A 99 11.59 -0.18 -14.48
N LEU A 100 11.07 -1.18 -13.77
CA LEU A 100 11.57 -2.54 -13.82
C LEU A 100 10.94 -3.34 -14.97
N LYS A 101 9.61 -3.26 -15.12
CA LYS A 101 8.88 -4.08 -16.10
C LYS A 101 8.87 -3.54 -17.52
N SER A 102 9.22 -2.27 -17.71
CA SER A 102 9.39 -1.66 -19.03
C SER A 102 10.71 -2.04 -19.72
N GLY A 103 11.64 -2.70 -19.01
CA GLY A 103 13.00 -2.94 -19.47
C GLY A 103 13.87 -1.67 -19.53
N ARG A 104 13.40 -0.56 -18.94
CA ARG A 104 14.17 0.69 -18.86
C ARG A 104 15.40 0.54 -17.98
N VAL A 105 15.32 -0.29 -16.94
CA VAL A 105 16.46 -0.74 -16.15
C VAL A 105 16.39 -2.26 -15.97
N GLY A 106 17.54 -2.92 -16.17
CA GLY A 106 17.63 -4.38 -16.18
C GLY A 106 17.23 -4.98 -17.53
N GLU A 107 18.03 -5.92 -18.02
CA GLU A 107 17.71 -6.67 -19.23
C GLU A 107 16.48 -7.55 -18.96
N LEU A 108 15.55 -7.57 -19.91
CA LEU A 108 14.40 -8.48 -19.88
C LEU A 108 14.85 -9.83 -20.40
N VAL A 109 14.91 -10.80 -19.51
CA VAL A 109 15.38 -12.16 -19.80
C VAL A 109 14.18 -13.12 -19.82
N PRO A 110 14.13 -14.08 -20.76
CA PRO A 110 13.12 -15.11 -20.74
C PRO A 110 13.27 -15.99 -19.49
N SER A 111 12.22 -16.01 -18.67
CA SER A 111 12.09 -16.99 -17.58
C SER A 111 11.18 -18.13 -18.03
N PRO A 112 11.48 -19.38 -17.64
CA PRO A 112 10.51 -20.47 -17.71
C PRO A 112 9.21 -20.02 -17.02
N ALA A 113 8.07 -20.22 -17.68
CA ALA A 113 6.78 -19.92 -17.07
C ALA A 113 6.64 -20.71 -15.75
N PRO A 114 6.11 -20.10 -14.68
CA PRO A 114 5.84 -20.84 -13.45
C PRO A 114 4.88 -21.99 -13.78
N ALA A 115 5.27 -23.20 -13.41
CA ALA A 115 4.52 -24.44 -13.67
C ALA A 115 3.12 -24.48 -13.02
N SER A 116 2.75 -23.45 -12.26
CA SER A 116 1.59 -23.42 -11.37
C SER A 116 0.37 -22.68 -11.92
N ALA A 117 0.35 -22.29 -13.20
CA ALA A 117 -0.83 -21.68 -13.82
C ALA A 117 -1.54 -22.70 -14.74
N PRO A 118 -2.62 -23.37 -14.29
CA PRO A 118 -3.36 -24.31 -15.13
C PRO A 118 -3.96 -23.55 -16.33
N GLY A 119 -3.48 -23.89 -17.54
CA GLY A 119 -3.97 -23.30 -18.79
C GLY A 119 -3.20 -22.07 -19.29
N ALA A 120 -2.04 -21.74 -18.72
CA ALA A 120 -1.20 -20.69 -19.30
C ALA A 120 -0.66 -21.14 -20.68
N PRO A 121 -0.73 -20.30 -21.74
CA PRO A 121 -0.12 -20.63 -23.02
C PRO A 121 1.38 -20.91 -22.80
N PRO A 122 1.99 -21.90 -23.49
CA PRO A 122 3.42 -22.13 -23.43
C PRO A 122 4.14 -20.92 -24.05
N GLY A 123 4.47 -19.95 -23.21
CA GLY A 123 5.13 -18.70 -23.58
C GLY A 123 6.18 -18.38 -22.53
N GLN A 124 7.37 -17.98 -22.99
CA GLN A 124 8.42 -17.48 -22.11
C GLN A 124 7.93 -16.16 -21.50
N THR A 125 7.80 -16.12 -20.17
CA THR A 125 7.49 -14.88 -19.44
C THR A 125 8.79 -14.08 -19.31
N MET A 126 8.82 -12.85 -19.84
CA MET A 126 9.97 -11.96 -19.73
C MET A 126 9.99 -11.35 -18.32
N VAL A 127 11.12 -11.46 -17.62
CA VAL A 127 11.32 -10.85 -16.30
C VAL A 127 12.55 -9.95 -16.33
N SER A 128 12.55 -8.87 -15.56
CA SER A 128 13.72 -7.99 -15.44
C SER A 128 14.83 -8.68 -14.64
N THR A 129 16.08 -8.48 -15.03
CA THR A 129 17.26 -8.94 -14.26
C THR A 129 17.35 -8.25 -12.89
N LEU A 130 16.69 -7.09 -12.73
CA LEU A 130 16.61 -6.37 -11.45
C LEU A 130 15.44 -6.82 -10.58
N LYS A 131 14.70 -7.85 -10.99
CA LYS A 131 13.68 -8.48 -10.15
C LYS A 131 14.30 -8.97 -8.84
N GLY A 132 13.65 -8.70 -7.72
CA GLY A 132 14.09 -9.15 -6.41
C GLY A 132 13.99 -10.66 -6.32
N ILE A 133 15.12 -11.35 -6.16
CA ILE A 133 15.14 -12.82 -6.02
C ILE A 133 15.38 -13.18 -4.56
N GLY A 134 14.49 -14.02 -4.02
CA GLY A 134 14.66 -14.67 -2.71
C GLY A 134 14.27 -13.81 -1.50
N VAL A 135 14.90 -14.12 -0.36
CA VAL A 135 14.50 -13.67 0.99
C VAL A 135 14.46 -12.14 1.14
N VAL A 136 15.29 -11.41 0.42
CA VAL A 136 15.37 -9.95 0.54
C VAL A 136 14.08 -9.28 0.04
N ASN A 137 13.52 -9.77 -1.07
CA ASN A 137 12.24 -9.27 -1.58
C ASN A 137 11.11 -9.59 -0.61
N ASP A 138 11.07 -10.82 -0.08
CA ASP A 138 10.05 -11.23 0.89
C ASP A 138 10.06 -10.35 2.15
N VAL A 139 11.25 -10.01 2.67
CA VAL A 139 11.39 -9.11 3.82
C VAL A 139 10.90 -7.70 3.48
N GLY A 140 11.23 -7.18 2.29
CA GLY A 140 10.71 -5.91 1.80
C GLY A 140 9.17 -5.91 1.74
N THR A 141 8.59 -6.91 1.08
CA THR A 141 7.14 -7.09 0.94
C THR A 141 6.44 -7.14 2.30
N LEU A 142 7.02 -7.86 3.27
CA LEU A 142 6.51 -7.95 4.64
C LEU A 142 6.52 -6.60 5.36
N TYR A 143 7.59 -5.82 5.25
CA TYR A 143 7.68 -4.49 5.88
C TYR A 143 6.62 -3.53 5.34
N ILE A 144 6.44 -3.51 4.02
CA ILE A 144 5.46 -2.66 3.35
C ILE A 144 4.04 -3.09 3.71
N ALA A 145 3.77 -4.39 3.73
CA ALA A 145 2.47 -4.93 4.13
C ALA A 145 2.16 -4.59 5.60
N LEU A 146 3.14 -4.74 6.50
CA LEU A 146 3.00 -4.37 7.90
C LEU A 146 2.73 -2.86 8.06
N GLY A 147 3.47 -2.01 7.33
CA GLY A 147 3.20 -0.57 7.28
C GLY A 147 1.76 -0.26 6.91
N GLY A 148 1.21 -0.98 5.93
CA GLY A 148 -0.17 -0.80 5.49
C GLY A 148 -1.18 -1.21 6.55
N LEU A 149 -1.00 -2.38 7.17
CA LEU A 149 -1.86 -2.83 8.27
C LEU A 149 -1.77 -1.91 9.49
N MET A 150 -0.58 -1.37 9.78
CA MET A 150 -0.43 -0.35 10.82
C MET A 150 -1.15 0.95 10.46
N ASN A 151 -1.10 1.39 9.20
CA ASN A 151 -1.86 2.55 8.77
C ASN A 151 -3.37 2.35 8.90
N LEU A 152 -3.87 1.14 8.63
CA LEU A 152 -5.28 0.82 8.85
C LEU A 152 -5.67 1.02 10.34
N VAL A 153 -4.83 0.59 11.28
CA VAL A 153 -5.04 0.85 12.71
C VAL A 153 -5.05 2.36 13.01
N VAL A 154 -4.12 3.12 12.43
CA VAL A 154 -4.04 4.58 12.56
C VAL A 154 -5.31 5.25 12.02
N MET A 155 -5.82 4.82 10.87
CA MET A 155 -7.06 5.31 10.28
C MET A 155 -8.27 5.06 11.20
N LEU A 156 -8.37 3.88 11.79
CA LEU A 156 -9.44 3.53 12.73
C LEU A 156 -9.35 4.34 14.03
N ASP A 157 -8.15 4.56 14.57
CA ASP A 157 -7.96 5.41 15.76
C ASP A 157 -8.34 6.87 15.47
N ALA A 158 -7.91 7.44 14.33
CA ALA A 158 -8.29 8.79 13.93
C ALA A 158 -9.83 8.93 13.78
N THR A 159 -10.47 7.92 13.20
CA THR A 159 -11.93 7.88 13.03
C THR A 159 -12.66 7.87 14.37
N ALA A 160 -12.24 6.99 15.29
CA ALA A 160 -12.85 6.87 16.61
C ALA A 160 -12.73 8.18 17.41
N ARG A 161 -11.61 8.88 17.28
CA ARG A 161 -11.38 10.18 17.91
C ARG A 161 -12.25 11.28 17.33
N ALA A 162 -12.33 11.34 16.00
CA ALA A 162 -13.17 12.32 15.33
C ALA A 162 -14.65 12.20 15.72
N ARG A 163 -15.14 10.97 15.94
CA ARG A 163 -16.50 10.72 16.41
C ARG A 163 -16.73 11.18 17.85
N ARG A 164 -15.79 10.93 18.76
CA ARG A 164 -15.87 11.40 20.16
C ARG A 164 -15.87 12.93 20.24
N ALA A 165 -15.01 13.58 19.46
CA ALA A 165 -14.95 15.03 19.41
C ALA A 165 -16.27 15.67 18.92
N SER A 166 -16.99 15.01 17.99
CA SER A 166 -18.32 15.50 17.58
C SER A 166 -19.42 15.28 18.61
N GLU A 167 -19.33 14.23 19.44
CA GLU A 167 -20.30 13.96 20.51
C GLU A 167 -20.16 14.96 21.68
N GLU A 168 -18.97 15.54 21.89
CA GLU A 168 -18.72 16.56 22.92
C GLU A 168 -19.15 17.97 22.47
N GLU A 169 -19.34 18.19 21.17
CA GLU A 169 -19.77 19.47 20.58
C GLU A 169 -21.31 19.62 20.53
N GLU A 170 -22.08 18.54 20.72
CA GLU A 170 -23.56 18.50 20.80
C GLU A 170 -24.09 18.64 22.24
#